data_AF-A0A2D9KTS9-F1
#
_entry.id   AF-A0A2D9KTS9-F1
#
_cell.length_a   1.000
_cell.length_b   1.000
_cell.length_c   1.000
_cell.angle_alpha   90.00
_cell.angle_beta   90.00
_cell.angle_gamma   90.00
#
_symmetry.space_group_name_H-M   'P 1'
#
loop_
_entity.id
_entity.type
_entity.pdbx_description
1 polymer ?
#
loop_
_entity_poly.entity_id
_entity_poly.type
_entity_poly.pdbx_seq_one_letter_code
_entity_poly.pdbx_strand_id
1 'polypeptide(L)'
;MSDPIKTTDSEQTSDPDIVQTEGESVDQSPINPKKRIIRSWLLFGLLALLVILLVVRDDVRQNAAESSENALHYIAFDVLGWSPRDLFIWRLRMAGLLDSPLGQRWIEAVNRAGEQPVQAGGQFRTTESFTSDEVEAHVYQVSLERGEKLIWQFSRLDNAESRLYASLERREKNDQQWSTITELDADDTTNSQVVSKAGAYRIVLQPELFANAEYSLAMANGGSLPFPVEGAGQRDIGSAFGVERDGGARKHHGVDIFAERGTPVTAVIDGYVRTGTGARGGEHVWLSGSMIGFGSARYYYAHLDSFAVESGDRVKRGDILGYVGNTGNAITTPPHLHFGIYSGGPVDPAPFLKPEPELPAL
;
A
#
# COMPACT_ATOMS: atom_id res chain seq x y z
N MET A 1 45.63 -21.68 57.30
CA MET A 1 46.20 -22.69 56.38
C MET A 1 46.09 -22.07 54.98
N SER A 2 46.95 -21.14 54.53
CA SER A 2 48.36 -20.78 54.79
C SER A 2 49.34 -21.39 53.77
N ASP A 3 49.99 -20.51 53.01
CA ASP A 3 51.07 -20.68 52.01
C ASP A 3 52.39 -21.25 52.64
N PRO A 4 53.46 -21.65 51.88
CA PRO A 4 54.24 -20.89 50.85
C PRO A 4 54.53 -21.68 49.52
N ILE A 5 55.10 -21.20 48.39
CA ILE A 5 56.16 -20.20 48.00
C ILE A 5 57.60 -20.78 48.21
N LYS A 6 58.63 -20.65 47.36
CA LYS A 6 59.00 -19.82 46.15
C LYS A 6 59.35 -20.76 44.93
N THR A 7 60.25 -20.62 43.93
CA THR A 7 61.36 -19.75 43.39
C THR A 7 61.29 -19.84 41.82
N THR A 8 61.71 -18.92 40.92
CA THR A 8 63.02 -18.28 40.55
C THR A 8 64.10 -19.25 40.00
N ASP A 9 64.96 -18.94 39.01
CA ASP A 9 65.44 -17.71 38.32
C ASP A 9 65.60 -17.96 36.78
N SER A 10 65.37 -17.06 35.80
CA SER A 10 66.00 -15.77 35.39
C SER A 10 67.18 -15.88 34.41
N GLU A 11 67.09 -15.30 33.19
CA GLU A 11 68.16 -14.52 32.52
C GLU A 11 67.64 -13.71 31.30
N GLN A 12 68.46 -12.83 30.72
CA GLN A 12 68.05 -11.70 29.87
C GLN A 12 69.11 -11.30 28.81
N THR A 13 68.71 -11.03 27.55
CA THR A 13 69.44 -10.33 26.44
C THR A 13 68.58 -10.41 25.16
N SER A 14 68.78 -9.67 24.05
CA SER A 14 69.00 -8.23 23.78
C SER A 14 69.04 -8.03 22.25
N ASP A 15 68.44 -6.95 21.71
CA ASP A 15 68.42 -6.56 20.28
C ASP A 15 69.84 -6.25 19.68
N PRO A 16 70.08 -6.03 18.35
CA PRO A 16 69.15 -5.43 17.36
C PRO A 16 69.18 -5.92 15.87
N ASP A 17 68.27 -5.35 15.06
CA ASP A 17 68.33 -4.94 13.63
C ASP A 17 69.04 -5.80 12.54
N ILE A 18 68.30 -6.10 11.45
CA ILE A 18 68.51 -5.53 10.08
C ILE A 18 67.40 -6.01 9.11
N VAL A 19 67.11 -5.20 8.07
CA VAL A 19 66.01 -5.40 7.09
C VAL A 19 66.54 -5.33 5.66
N GLN A 20 66.09 -6.21 4.75
CA GLN A 20 65.65 -5.89 3.35
C GLN A 20 65.25 -7.12 2.49
N THR A 21 64.12 -6.98 1.75
CA THR A 21 63.77 -7.50 0.38
C THR A 21 64.01 -8.97 -0.02
N GLU A 22 63.23 -9.65 -0.87
CA GLU A 22 62.07 -9.31 -1.74
C GLU A 22 60.89 -10.28 -1.46
N GLY A 23 59.65 -10.12 -1.97
CA GLY A 23 59.07 -9.07 -2.80
C GLY A 23 58.20 -9.63 -3.95
N GLU A 24 56.87 -9.47 -3.89
CA GLU A 24 55.92 -9.81 -4.96
C GLU A 24 54.81 -8.74 -5.05
N SER A 25 54.18 -8.58 -6.22
CA SER A 25 53.53 -7.32 -6.62
C SER A 25 52.00 -7.27 -6.49
N VAL A 26 51.50 -6.13 -5.99
CA VAL A 26 50.09 -5.71 -6.12
C VAL A 26 50.02 -4.55 -7.11
N ASP A 27 49.21 -4.67 -8.17
CA ASP A 27 48.96 -3.58 -9.11
C ASP A 27 48.20 -2.43 -8.43
N GLN A 28 48.88 -1.29 -8.26
CA GLN A 28 48.28 0.00 -7.92
C GLN A 28 48.52 1.04 -9.01
N SER A 29 48.02 0.76 -10.22
CA SER A 29 47.94 1.72 -11.33
C SER A 29 47.23 3.02 -10.90
N PRO A 30 47.91 4.19 -10.92
CA PRO A 30 47.39 5.41 -10.28
C PRO A 30 46.27 6.08 -11.10
N ILE A 31 45.18 6.46 -10.42
CA ILE A 31 44.04 7.16 -11.03
C ILE A 31 44.46 8.59 -11.44
N ASN A 32 44.74 8.78 -12.73
CA ASN A 32 45.24 10.04 -13.28
C ASN A 32 44.22 11.20 -13.12
N PRO A 33 44.51 12.24 -12.30
CA PRO A 33 43.54 13.28 -11.96
C PRO A 33 43.15 14.17 -13.15
N LYS A 34 44.02 14.29 -14.18
CA LYS A 34 43.73 15.14 -15.37
C LYS A 34 42.50 14.66 -16.13
N LYS A 35 42.23 13.33 -16.17
CA LYS A 35 41.02 12.78 -16.82
C LYS A 35 39.72 13.15 -16.08
N ARG A 36 39.76 13.45 -14.78
CA ARG A 36 38.56 13.86 -14.02
C ARG A 36 38.21 15.32 -14.28
N ILE A 37 39.23 16.19 -14.34
CA ILE A 37 39.07 17.63 -14.62
C ILE A 37 38.47 17.87 -16.01
N ILE A 38 38.97 17.18 -17.05
CA ILE A 38 38.48 17.33 -18.43
C ILE A 38 36.98 16.96 -18.56
N ARG A 39 36.52 15.94 -17.81
CA ARG A 39 35.09 15.56 -17.79
C ARG A 39 34.19 16.64 -17.19
N SER A 40 34.63 17.33 -16.14
CA SER A 40 33.89 18.46 -15.55
C SER A 40 33.79 19.66 -16.50
N TRP A 41 34.87 20.00 -17.22
CA TRP A 41 34.83 21.07 -18.22
C TRP A 41 33.96 20.73 -19.44
N LEU A 42 33.93 19.47 -19.86
CA LEU A 42 32.98 19.01 -20.89
C LEU A 42 31.53 19.13 -20.42
N LEU A 43 31.22 18.76 -19.16
CA LEU A 43 29.87 18.96 -18.60
C LEU A 43 29.50 20.45 -18.54
N PHE A 44 30.40 21.32 -18.07
CA PHE A 44 30.16 22.76 -18.03
C PHE A 44 29.97 23.39 -19.41
N GLY A 45 30.78 22.97 -20.40
CA GLY A 45 30.64 23.43 -21.78
C GLY A 45 29.32 22.97 -22.42
N LEU A 46 28.89 21.73 -22.15
CA LEU A 46 27.63 21.19 -22.66
C LEU A 46 26.42 21.84 -21.97
N LEU A 47 26.49 22.09 -20.65
CA LEU A 47 25.48 22.84 -19.90
C LEU A 47 25.38 24.30 -20.39
N ALA A 48 26.52 24.98 -20.64
CA ALA A 48 26.53 26.32 -21.19
C ALA A 48 25.96 26.38 -22.62
N LEU A 49 26.29 25.39 -23.46
CA LEU A 49 25.72 25.26 -24.81
C LEU A 49 24.20 25.02 -24.76
N LEU A 50 23.74 24.17 -23.83
CA LEU A 50 22.32 23.93 -23.59
C LEU A 50 21.61 25.21 -23.14
N VAL A 51 22.17 25.96 -22.18
CA VAL A 51 21.62 27.24 -21.73
C VAL A 51 21.58 28.26 -22.88
N ILE A 52 22.60 28.32 -23.74
CA ILE A 52 22.60 29.21 -24.92
C ILE A 52 21.52 28.79 -25.92
N LEU A 53 21.33 27.49 -26.18
CA LEU A 53 20.22 26.97 -27.00
C LEU A 53 18.85 27.36 -26.41
N LEU A 54 18.68 27.21 -25.09
CA LEU A 54 17.51 27.63 -24.31
C LEU A 54 17.38 29.15 -24.13
N VAL A 55 18.30 29.94 -24.67
CA VAL A 55 18.23 31.42 -24.68
C VAL A 55 17.98 31.97 -26.09
N VAL A 56 18.47 31.28 -27.13
CA VAL A 56 18.46 31.76 -28.52
C VAL A 56 17.30 31.17 -29.35
N ARG A 57 16.69 30.05 -28.93
CA ARG A 57 15.64 29.37 -29.71
C ARG A 57 14.38 29.08 -28.90
N ASP A 58 13.27 29.74 -29.26
CA ASP A 58 11.96 29.54 -28.63
C ASP A 58 11.36 28.16 -28.93
N ASP A 59 11.62 27.60 -30.11
CA ASP A 59 11.21 26.22 -30.42
C ASP A 59 11.96 25.19 -29.56
N VAL A 60 13.25 25.43 -29.27
CA VAL A 60 14.02 24.58 -28.36
C VAL A 60 13.59 24.80 -26.91
N ARG A 61 13.22 26.02 -26.50
CA ARG A 61 12.62 26.30 -25.19
C ARG A 61 11.33 25.53 -24.97
N GLN A 62 10.41 25.51 -25.94
CA GLN A 62 9.12 24.81 -25.82
C GLN A 62 9.31 23.29 -25.77
N ASN A 63 10.06 22.70 -26.72
CA ASN A 63 10.36 21.26 -26.70
C ASN A 63 11.16 20.83 -25.45
N ALA A 64 12.02 21.70 -24.92
CA ALA A 64 12.73 21.45 -23.67
C ALA A 64 11.83 21.66 -22.44
N ALA A 65 10.85 22.55 -22.48
CA ALA A 65 9.85 22.68 -21.42
C ALA A 65 9.02 21.39 -21.36
N GLU A 66 8.47 20.93 -22.47
CA GLU A 66 7.71 19.67 -22.55
C GLU A 66 8.55 18.43 -22.19
N SER A 67 9.77 18.31 -22.70
CA SER A 67 10.65 17.19 -22.32
C SER A 67 11.18 17.30 -20.89
N SER A 68 11.30 18.50 -20.31
CA SER A 68 11.65 18.66 -18.89
C SER A 68 10.44 18.53 -17.96
N GLU A 69 9.22 18.87 -18.35
CA GLU A 69 7.99 18.46 -17.65
C GLU A 69 7.98 16.94 -17.49
N ASN A 70 8.14 16.21 -18.60
CA ASN A 70 8.11 14.74 -18.60
C ASN A 70 9.33 14.12 -17.88
N ALA A 71 10.54 14.67 -18.07
CA ALA A 71 11.74 14.16 -17.39
C ALA A 71 11.79 14.54 -15.90
N LEU A 72 11.28 15.70 -15.50
CA LEU A 72 11.10 16.06 -14.09
C LEU A 72 9.97 15.25 -13.46
N HIS A 73 8.90 14.93 -14.19
CA HIS A 73 7.86 14.03 -13.72
C HIS A 73 8.44 12.62 -13.47
N TYR A 74 9.16 12.04 -14.43
CA TYR A 74 9.86 10.75 -14.25
C TYR A 74 10.85 10.77 -13.08
N ILE A 75 11.69 11.81 -12.94
CA ILE A 75 12.66 11.90 -11.83
C ILE A 75 11.97 12.17 -10.49
N ALA A 76 10.93 13.00 -10.45
CA ALA A 76 10.19 13.30 -9.22
C ALA A 76 9.38 12.07 -8.76
N PHE A 77 8.57 11.49 -9.65
CA PHE A 77 7.65 10.41 -9.34
C PHE A 77 8.36 9.06 -9.23
N ASP A 78 8.95 8.54 -10.32
CA ASP A 78 9.51 7.19 -10.38
C ASP A 78 10.85 7.04 -9.61
N VAL A 79 11.61 8.12 -9.43
CA VAL A 79 12.95 8.07 -8.80
C VAL A 79 12.98 8.69 -7.40
N LEU A 80 12.14 9.69 -7.10
CA LEU A 80 12.11 10.37 -5.80
C LEU A 80 10.81 10.16 -4.99
N GLY A 81 9.77 9.56 -5.56
CA GLY A 81 8.48 9.33 -4.89
C GLY A 81 7.68 10.61 -4.58
N TRP A 82 7.93 11.70 -5.30
CA TRP A 82 7.24 12.98 -5.17
C TRP A 82 5.99 13.00 -6.04
N SER A 83 4.84 13.38 -5.47
CA SER A 83 3.62 13.64 -6.23
C SER A 83 3.77 14.84 -7.19
N PRO A 84 2.93 14.97 -8.23
CA PRO A 84 2.73 16.22 -8.96
C PRO A 84 2.45 17.43 -8.04
N ARG A 85 1.78 17.20 -6.90
CA ARG A 85 1.55 18.21 -5.86
C ARG A 85 2.84 18.62 -5.13
N ASP A 86 3.71 17.67 -4.79
CA ASP A 86 5.05 17.93 -4.23
C ASP A 86 5.96 18.64 -5.25
N LEU A 87 5.87 18.28 -6.53
CA LEU A 87 6.56 18.96 -7.61
C LEU A 87 6.08 20.41 -7.76
N PHE A 88 4.80 20.70 -7.55
CA PHE A 88 4.29 22.07 -7.49
C PHE A 88 4.80 22.84 -6.26
N ILE A 89 4.79 22.23 -5.07
CA ILE A 89 5.41 22.78 -3.86
C ILE A 89 6.89 23.12 -4.10
N TRP A 90 7.63 22.24 -4.78
CA TRP A 90 9.02 22.48 -5.16
C TRP A 90 9.16 23.63 -6.18
N ARG A 91 8.29 23.72 -7.19
CA ARG A 91 8.25 24.85 -8.14
C ARG A 91 7.99 26.18 -7.42
N LEU A 92 7.03 26.23 -6.50
CA LEU A 92 6.78 27.41 -5.66
C LEU A 92 8.01 27.80 -4.83
N ARG A 93 8.75 26.82 -4.30
CA ARG A 93 10.00 27.08 -3.56
C ARG A 93 11.08 27.65 -4.46
N MET A 94 11.29 27.07 -5.64
CA MET A 94 12.29 27.54 -6.60
C MET A 94 11.96 28.93 -7.17
N ALA A 95 10.69 29.29 -7.26
CA ALA A 95 10.22 30.63 -7.64
C ALA A 95 10.29 31.67 -6.49
N GLY A 96 10.66 31.26 -5.27
CA GLY A 96 10.59 32.13 -4.08
C GLY A 96 9.17 32.46 -3.61
N LEU A 97 8.16 31.78 -4.16
CA LEU A 97 6.74 32.02 -3.88
C LEU A 97 6.21 31.18 -2.71
N LEU A 98 6.87 30.10 -2.33
CA LEU A 98 6.43 29.22 -1.23
C LEU A 98 6.26 29.99 0.08
N ASP A 99 7.23 30.83 0.43
CA ASP A 99 7.25 31.61 1.67
C ASP A 99 6.43 32.92 1.57
N SER A 100 5.77 33.16 0.43
CA SER A 100 4.83 34.27 0.27
C SER A 100 3.48 33.96 0.96
N PRO A 101 2.68 34.99 1.32
CA PRO A 101 1.33 34.77 1.85
C PRO A 101 0.40 33.98 0.92
N LEU A 102 0.67 33.95 -0.39
CA LEU A 102 -0.09 33.16 -1.35
C LEU A 102 0.32 31.68 -1.30
N GLY A 103 1.63 31.41 -1.30
CA GLY A 103 2.20 30.05 -1.19
C GLY A 103 1.81 29.38 0.12
N GLN A 104 1.96 30.08 1.25
CA GLN A 104 1.56 29.54 2.56
C GLN A 104 0.06 29.23 2.62
N ARG A 105 -0.82 30.14 2.16
CA ARG A 105 -2.27 29.87 2.11
C ARG A 105 -2.61 28.61 1.30
N TRP A 106 -1.89 28.35 0.21
CA TRP A 106 -2.10 27.15 -0.62
C TRP A 106 -1.63 25.86 0.09
N ILE A 107 -0.46 25.87 0.75
CA ILE A 107 0.02 24.72 1.55
C ILE A 107 -0.98 24.41 2.68
N GLU A 108 -1.40 25.44 3.40
CA GLU A 108 -2.33 25.35 4.53
C GLU A 108 -3.75 24.95 4.14
N ALA A 109 -4.18 25.14 2.89
CA ALA A 109 -5.54 24.84 2.47
C ALA A 109 -5.92 23.37 2.72
N VAL A 110 -5.01 22.44 2.41
CA VAL A 110 -5.17 20.99 2.68
C VAL A 110 -5.15 20.65 4.17
N ASN A 111 -4.55 21.52 5.01
CA ASN A 111 -4.61 21.38 6.46
C ASN A 111 -5.97 21.87 6.98
N ARG A 112 -6.42 23.07 6.59
CA ARG A 112 -7.74 23.63 6.95
C ARG A 112 -8.89 22.71 6.55
N ALA A 113 -8.92 22.25 5.30
CA ALA A 113 -9.91 21.28 4.83
C ALA A 113 -9.75 19.90 5.51
N GLY A 114 -8.54 19.56 5.96
CA GLY A 114 -8.25 18.37 6.76
C GLY A 114 -8.65 18.45 8.24
N GLU A 115 -9.02 19.63 8.76
CA GLU A 115 -9.55 19.79 10.12
C GLU A 115 -11.04 19.44 10.20
N GLN A 116 -11.82 19.73 9.14
CA GLN A 116 -13.24 19.37 9.00
C GLN A 116 -13.54 18.73 7.63
N PRO A 117 -12.96 17.56 7.32
CA PRO A 117 -13.12 16.93 6.01
C PRO A 117 -14.53 16.35 5.82
N VAL A 118 -14.99 16.30 4.58
CA VAL A 118 -16.27 15.66 4.21
C VAL A 118 -16.17 14.16 4.47
N GLN A 119 -17.13 13.58 5.20
CA GLN A 119 -17.09 12.14 5.52
C GLN A 119 -17.72 11.32 4.39
N ALA A 120 -16.87 10.65 3.61
CA ALA A 120 -17.23 9.92 2.39
C ALA A 120 -17.26 8.38 2.61
N GLY A 121 -18.03 7.93 3.61
CA GLY A 121 -18.17 6.51 3.95
C GLY A 121 -19.42 5.86 3.36
N GLY A 122 -19.35 4.55 3.08
CA GLY A 122 -20.44 3.77 2.49
C GLY A 122 -20.49 3.96 0.97
N GLN A 123 -21.43 4.77 0.50
CA GLN A 123 -21.52 5.27 -0.88
C GLN A 123 -21.58 6.79 -0.84
N PHE A 124 -20.75 7.46 -1.64
CA PHE A 124 -20.64 8.91 -1.69
C PHE A 124 -20.48 9.38 -3.14
N ARG A 125 -21.15 10.47 -3.50
CA ARG A 125 -20.96 11.20 -4.76
C ARG A 125 -21.12 12.69 -4.48
N THR A 126 -20.28 13.51 -5.11
CA THR A 126 -20.51 14.95 -5.24
C THR A 126 -20.01 15.48 -6.58
N THR A 127 -20.44 16.69 -6.91
CA THR A 127 -19.94 17.53 -8.00
C THR A 127 -19.69 18.91 -7.40
N GLU A 128 -18.45 19.39 -7.47
CA GLU A 128 -18.05 20.70 -6.94
C GLU A 128 -17.22 21.47 -7.99
N SER A 129 -16.97 22.75 -7.72
CA SER A 129 -16.01 23.56 -8.45
C SER A 129 -15.06 24.32 -7.54
N PHE A 130 -13.85 24.56 -8.04
CA PHE A 130 -12.87 25.50 -7.48
C PHE A 130 -12.93 26.82 -8.25
N THR A 131 -12.80 27.94 -7.53
CA THR A 131 -12.84 29.29 -8.12
C THR A 131 -11.48 29.99 -8.06
N SER A 132 -11.13 30.75 -9.10
CA SER A 132 -9.81 31.37 -9.24
C SER A 132 -9.48 32.47 -8.23
N ASP A 133 -10.45 33.00 -7.50
CA ASP A 133 -10.28 34.02 -6.47
C ASP A 133 -10.10 33.46 -5.05
N GLU A 134 -10.40 32.18 -4.83
CA GLU A 134 -10.19 31.47 -3.55
C GLU A 134 -8.89 30.62 -3.57
N VAL A 135 -8.43 30.22 -2.38
CA VAL A 135 -7.20 29.39 -2.21
C VAL A 135 -7.49 28.29 -1.21
N GLU A 136 -8.11 27.24 -1.73
CA GLU A 136 -8.73 26.15 -0.99
C GLU A 136 -8.22 24.76 -1.44
N ALA A 137 -8.84 23.73 -0.87
CA ALA A 137 -8.68 22.32 -1.24
C ALA A 137 -9.89 21.56 -0.70
N HIS A 138 -10.36 20.54 -1.40
CA HIS A 138 -11.46 19.69 -0.95
C HIS A 138 -10.92 18.35 -0.45
N VAL A 139 -11.41 17.90 0.71
CA VAL A 139 -10.89 16.72 1.39
C VAL A 139 -12.03 15.80 1.79
N TYR A 140 -12.03 14.59 1.21
CA TYR A 140 -13.03 13.55 1.41
C TYR A 140 -12.42 12.40 2.18
N GLN A 141 -12.80 12.23 3.44
CA GLN A 141 -12.19 11.27 4.37
C GLN A 141 -13.14 10.10 4.66
N VAL A 142 -12.57 8.90 4.74
CA VAL A 142 -13.22 7.67 5.19
C VAL A 142 -12.32 6.94 6.19
N SER A 143 -12.89 6.27 7.18
CA SER A 143 -12.14 5.40 8.10
C SER A 143 -12.29 3.94 7.65
N LEU A 144 -11.17 3.24 7.46
CA LEU A 144 -11.14 1.91 6.86
C LEU A 144 -10.36 0.91 7.72
N GLU A 145 -10.81 -0.35 7.67
CA GLU A 145 -10.24 -1.50 8.35
C GLU A 145 -9.42 -2.38 7.40
N ARG A 146 -8.41 -3.09 7.94
CA ARG A 146 -7.59 -4.01 7.14
C ARG A 146 -8.47 -5.10 6.51
N GLY A 147 -8.48 -5.14 5.18
CA GLY A 147 -9.28 -6.09 4.39
C GLY A 147 -10.44 -5.47 3.62
N GLU A 148 -10.81 -4.22 3.92
CA GLU A 148 -11.76 -3.49 3.07
C GLU A 148 -11.18 -3.17 1.69
N LYS A 149 -12.07 -2.83 0.76
CA LYS A 149 -11.78 -2.29 -0.56
C LYS A 149 -12.37 -0.88 -0.61
N LEU A 150 -11.55 0.12 -0.93
CA LEU A 150 -12.01 1.44 -1.36
C LEU A 150 -12.05 1.43 -2.89
N ILE A 151 -13.13 1.95 -3.47
CA ILE A 151 -13.21 2.26 -4.91
C ILE A 151 -13.58 3.74 -5.08
N TRP A 152 -13.15 4.32 -6.20
CA TRP A 152 -13.47 5.69 -6.55
C TRP A 152 -13.52 5.87 -8.07
N GLN A 153 -14.25 6.90 -8.50
CA GLN A 153 -14.24 7.42 -9.87
C GLN A 153 -14.07 8.94 -9.73
N PHE A 154 -13.10 9.49 -10.45
CA PHE A 154 -12.78 10.91 -10.43
C PHE A 154 -12.68 11.42 -11.86
N SER A 155 -13.38 12.51 -12.13
CA SER A 155 -13.67 12.93 -13.51
C SER A 155 -13.78 14.45 -13.55
N ARG A 156 -13.03 15.07 -14.47
CA ARG A 156 -13.09 16.51 -14.70
C ARG A 156 -14.26 16.84 -15.63
N LEU A 157 -14.96 17.93 -15.33
CA LEU A 157 -16.14 18.40 -16.08
C LEU A 157 -15.85 19.66 -16.92
N ASP A 158 -14.78 20.40 -16.59
CA ASP A 158 -14.28 21.52 -17.39
C ASP A 158 -13.13 21.12 -18.35
N ASN A 159 -12.86 21.99 -19.33
CA ASN A 159 -11.81 21.81 -20.34
C ASN A 159 -10.61 22.76 -20.16
N ALA A 160 -10.35 23.29 -18.96
CA ALA A 160 -9.23 24.20 -18.74
C ALA A 160 -7.89 23.45 -18.63
N GLU A 161 -6.83 24.04 -19.21
CA GLU A 161 -5.46 23.48 -19.18
C GLU A 161 -4.82 23.51 -17.77
N SER A 162 -5.48 24.17 -16.81
CA SER A 162 -5.04 24.30 -15.42
C SER A 162 -4.90 22.94 -14.73
N ARG A 163 -3.97 22.81 -13.79
CA ARG A 163 -3.80 21.57 -13.02
C ARG A 163 -4.73 21.49 -11.81
N LEU A 164 -5.43 20.36 -11.71
CA LEU A 164 -6.12 19.90 -10.50
C LEU A 164 -5.35 18.69 -9.97
N TYR A 165 -4.69 18.84 -8.82
CA TYR A 165 -3.99 17.77 -8.14
C TYR A 165 -4.97 16.92 -7.33
N ALA A 166 -4.81 15.61 -7.38
CA ALA A 166 -5.69 14.67 -6.72
C ALA A 166 -4.88 13.50 -6.15
N SER A 167 -4.91 13.30 -4.83
CA SER A 167 -4.14 12.26 -4.14
C SER A 167 -4.97 11.44 -3.16
N LEU A 168 -4.71 10.13 -3.10
CA LEU A 168 -5.20 9.23 -2.05
C LEU A 168 -4.14 9.15 -0.96
N GLU A 169 -4.45 9.66 0.23
CA GLU A 169 -3.56 9.66 1.39
C GLU A 169 -4.10 8.77 2.52
N ARG A 170 -3.20 8.20 3.34
CA ARG A 170 -3.52 7.46 4.57
C ARG A 170 -2.80 8.04 5.78
N ARG A 171 -3.45 7.99 6.94
CA ARG A 171 -2.85 8.16 8.26
C ARG A 171 -3.30 7.00 9.16
N GLU A 172 -2.36 6.23 9.70
CA GLU A 172 -2.67 5.13 10.62
C GLU A 172 -3.06 5.71 12.00
N LYS A 173 -3.77 4.94 12.83
CA LYS A 173 -4.43 5.46 14.05
C LYS A 173 -3.47 6.15 15.05
N ASN A 174 -2.18 5.81 15.02
CA ASN A 174 -1.15 6.37 15.91
C ASN A 174 -0.20 7.35 15.20
N ASP A 175 -0.37 7.57 13.89
CA ASP A 175 0.54 8.41 13.09
C ASP A 175 0.13 9.88 13.17
N GLN A 176 1.13 10.76 13.28
CA GLN A 176 0.93 12.22 13.26
C GLN A 176 0.70 12.76 11.83
N GLN A 177 1.24 12.07 10.82
CA GLN A 177 1.34 12.56 9.44
C GLN A 177 0.50 11.71 8.47
N TRP A 178 0.11 12.33 7.37
CA TRP A 178 -0.46 11.65 6.21
C TRP A 178 0.65 11.15 5.30
N SER A 179 0.40 10.06 4.57
CA SER A 179 1.27 9.54 3.52
C SER A 179 0.46 9.29 2.26
N THR A 180 0.89 9.84 1.13
CA THR A 180 0.35 9.53 -0.19
C THR A 180 0.50 8.04 -0.49
N ILE A 181 -0.55 7.44 -1.05
CA ILE A 181 -0.56 6.07 -1.56
C ILE A 181 -0.43 6.09 -3.09
N THR A 182 -1.22 6.93 -3.74
CA THR A 182 -1.26 7.11 -5.19
C THR A 182 -1.87 8.47 -5.50
N GLU A 183 -1.56 9.01 -6.67
CA GLU A 183 -2.35 10.08 -7.28
C GLU A 183 -3.61 9.49 -7.96
N LEU A 184 -4.53 10.36 -8.37
CA LEU A 184 -5.75 10.03 -9.10
C LEU A 184 -5.76 10.79 -10.42
N ASP A 185 -5.86 10.06 -11.53
CA ASP A 185 -6.18 10.64 -12.83
C ASP A 185 -7.66 11.03 -12.89
N ALA A 186 -7.97 12.15 -13.56
CA ALA A 186 -9.32 12.70 -13.68
C ALA A 186 -10.05 12.16 -14.93
N ASP A 187 -9.85 10.89 -15.23
CA ASP A 187 -10.11 10.24 -16.53
C ASP A 187 -11.43 9.44 -16.58
N ASP A 188 -12.30 9.58 -15.57
CA ASP A 188 -13.55 8.83 -15.38
C ASP A 188 -13.37 7.32 -15.14
N THR A 189 -12.14 6.81 -14.96
CA THR A 189 -11.93 5.38 -14.67
C THR A 189 -12.24 5.04 -13.21
N THR A 190 -12.92 3.90 -13.01
CA THR A 190 -13.15 3.35 -11.66
C THR A 190 -11.89 2.65 -11.17
N ASN A 191 -11.25 3.27 -10.18
CA ASN A 191 -10.02 2.80 -9.54
C ASN A 191 -10.31 2.13 -8.19
N SER A 192 -9.37 1.35 -7.66
CA SER A 192 -9.55 0.67 -6.37
C SER A 192 -8.28 0.40 -5.59
N GLN A 193 -8.40 0.37 -4.26
CA GLN A 193 -7.34 0.05 -3.32
C GLN A 193 -7.85 -0.93 -2.25
N VAL A 194 -7.19 -2.08 -2.10
CA VAL A 194 -7.44 -2.99 -0.96
C VAL A 194 -6.64 -2.50 0.26
N VAL A 195 -7.32 -2.39 1.40
CA VAL A 195 -6.83 -1.75 2.63
C VAL A 195 -5.88 -2.70 3.35
N SER A 196 -4.58 -2.51 3.17
CA SER A 196 -3.53 -3.32 3.81
C SER A 196 -3.32 -2.99 5.30
N LYS A 197 -3.71 -1.78 5.72
CA LYS A 197 -3.58 -1.27 7.09
C LYS A 197 -4.80 -0.44 7.48
N ALA A 198 -5.31 -0.63 8.70
CA ALA A 198 -6.43 0.16 9.21
C ALA A 198 -6.02 1.59 9.55
N GLY A 199 -6.89 2.57 9.28
CA GLY A 199 -6.61 3.98 9.51
C GLY A 199 -7.63 4.92 8.88
N ALA A 200 -7.34 6.22 8.92
CA ALA A 200 -8.05 7.20 8.11
C ALA A 200 -7.44 7.23 6.71
N TYR A 201 -8.29 7.27 5.70
CA TYR A 201 -7.95 7.45 4.30
C TYR A 201 -8.64 8.72 3.81
N ARG A 202 -8.01 9.49 2.94
CA ARG A 202 -8.63 10.68 2.34
C ARG A 202 -8.25 10.85 0.88
N ILE A 203 -9.20 11.31 0.06
CA ILE A 203 -8.89 11.95 -1.22
C ILE A 203 -8.71 13.44 -0.95
N VAL A 204 -7.58 14.00 -1.38
CA VAL A 204 -7.29 15.43 -1.35
C VAL A 204 -7.33 15.94 -2.79
N LEU A 205 -8.20 16.91 -3.06
CA LEU A 205 -8.30 17.62 -4.34
C LEU A 205 -7.85 19.06 -4.13
N GLN A 206 -6.91 19.54 -4.95
CA GLN A 206 -6.37 20.89 -4.84
C GLN A 206 -5.97 21.44 -6.22
N PRO A 207 -6.53 22.57 -6.68
CA PRO A 207 -6.10 23.22 -7.91
C PRO A 207 -4.73 23.89 -7.75
N GLU A 208 -4.05 24.20 -8.86
CA GLU A 208 -2.97 25.17 -8.84
C GLU A 208 -3.48 26.61 -8.59
N LEU A 209 -2.57 27.54 -8.32
CA LEU A 209 -2.93 28.92 -7.95
C LEU A 209 -3.70 29.64 -9.08
N PHE A 210 -4.84 30.24 -8.72
CA PHE A 210 -5.76 30.96 -9.62
C PHE A 210 -6.42 30.10 -10.71
N ALA A 211 -6.39 28.78 -10.59
CA ALA A 211 -7.11 27.89 -11.49
C ALA A 211 -8.59 27.77 -11.09
N ASN A 212 -9.47 27.82 -12.09
CA ASN A 212 -10.81 27.25 -11.98
C ASN A 212 -10.74 25.78 -12.39
N ALA A 213 -11.57 24.93 -11.77
CA ALA A 213 -11.81 23.55 -12.19
C ALA A 213 -13.17 23.07 -11.68
N GLU A 214 -13.88 22.26 -12.46
CA GLU A 214 -15.14 21.61 -12.09
C GLU A 214 -14.95 20.09 -12.18
N TYR A 215 -15.42 19.33 -11.19
CA TYR A 215 -15.19 17.89 -11.13
C TYR A 215 -16.36 17.14 -10.49
N SER A 216 -16.48 15.87 -10.83
CA SER A 216 -17.27 14.89 -10.07
C SER A 216 -16.35 13.90 -9.37
N LEU A 217 -16.72 13.53 -8.14
CA LEU A 217 -16.06 12.48 -7.37
C LEU A 217 -17.13 11.52 -6.84
N ALA A 218 -16.97 10.24 -7.14
CA ALA A 218 -17.71 9.15 -6.52
C ALA A 218 -16.75 8.25 -5.73
N MET A 219 -17.18 7.77 -4.57
CA MET A 219 -16.42 6.88 -3.68
C MET A 219 -17.36 5.81 -3.10
N ALA A 220 -16.84 4.61 -2.87
CA ALA A 220 -17.52 3.60 -2.05
C ALA A 220 -16.53 2.69 -1.33
N ASN A 221 -16.91 2.18 -0.14
CA ASN A 221 -16.10 1.21 0.61
C ASN A 221 -16.90 -0.02 1.05
N GLY A 222 -16.24 -1.17 1.07
CA GLY A 222 -16.84 -2.47 1.38
C GLY A 222 -15.80 -3.58 1.46
N GLY A 223 -16.19 -4.83 1.23
CA GLY A 223 -15.30 -5.99 1.27
C GLY A 223 -14.39 -6.11 0.04
N SER A 224 -13.31 -6.87 0.18
CA SER A 224 -12.40 -7.23 -0.92
C SER A 224 -12.55 -8.69 -1.39
N LEU A 225 -13.27 -9.51 -0.63
CA LEU A 225 -13.51 -10.92 -0.91
C LEU A 225 -15.02 -11.20 -1.02
N PRO A 226 -15.45 -12.14 -1.88
CA PRO A 226 -16.82 -12.60 -1.90
C PRO A 226 -17.12 -13.38 -0.62
N PHE A 227 -18.40 -13.55 -0.30
CA PHE A 227 -18.79 -14.38 0.82
C PHE A 227 -18.53 -15.86 0.53
N PRO A 228 -17.86 -16.62 1.42
CA PRO A 228 -17.37 -17.98 1.14
C PRO A 228 -18.44 -19.07 1.27
N VAL A 229 -19.71 -18.72 1.49
CA VAL A 229 -20.85 -19.64 1.63
C VAL A 229 -21.99 -19.11 0.77
N GLU A 230 -22.55 -19.97 -0.09
CA GLU A 230 -23.58 -19.56 -1.03
C GLU A 230 -24.87 -19.11 -0.32
N GLY A 231 -25.44 -17.98 -0.74
CA GLY A 231 -26.67 -17.39 -0.18
C GLY A 231 -26.54 -16.70 1.18
N ALA A 232 -25.42 -16.89 1.89
CA ALA A 232 -25.15 -16.25 3.17
C ALA A 232 -24.50 -14.86 3.01
N GLY A 233 -24.51 -14.06 4.08
CA GLY A 233 -23.83 -12.76 4.15
C GLY A 233 -23.39 -12.39 5.56
N GLN A 234 -22.93 -11.16 5.77
CA GLN A 234 -22.29 -10.72 7.02
C GLN A 234 -23.16 -10.92 8.28
N ARG A 235 -24.49 -10.89 8.15
CA ARG A 235 -25.47 -11.17 9.22
C ARG A 235 -25.42 -12.61 9.76
N ASP A 236 -24.89 -13.54 8.97
CA ASP A 236 -24.86 -14.97 9.23
C ASP A 236 -23.55 -15.40 9.95
N ILE A 237 -22.67 -14.42 10.25
CA ILE A 237 -21.49 -14.59 11.13
C ILE A 237 -21.95 -14.66 12.59
N GLY A 238 -22.14 -15.88 13.09
CA GLY A 238 -22.59 -16.15 14.46
C GLY A 238 -21.47 -16.18 15.50
N SER A 239 -20.19 -16.24 15.07
CA SER A 239 -19.06 -16.07 15.99
C SER A 239 -17.92 -15.27 15.35
N ALA A 240 -17.60 -14.12 15.97
CA ALA A 240 -16.59 -13.19 15.49
C ALA A 240 -15.15 -13.64 15.79
N PHE A 241 -14.18 -12.97 15.17
CA PHE A 241 -12.76 -13.15 15.44
C PHE A 241 -12.39 -12.75 16.88
N GLY A 242 -11.31 -13.33 17.42
CA GLY A 242 -10.77 -12.98 18.74
C GLY A 242 -11.58 -13.47 19.95
N VAL A 243 -12.83 -13.90 19.76
CA VAL A 243 -13.73 -14.46 20.80
C VAL A 243 -13.06 -15.62 21.55
N GLU A 244 -13.29 -15.72 22.85
CA GLU A 244 -12.72 -16.79 23.67
C GLU A 244 -13.27 -18.18 23.30
N ARG A 245 -12.40 -19.18 23.35
CA ARG A 245 -12.69 -20.58 23.04
C ARG A 245 -11.99 -21.48 24.07
N ASP A 246 -12.49 -22.70 24.21
CA ASP A 246 -11.97 -23.73 25.12
C ASP A 246 -11.78 -23.22 26.57
N GLY A 247 -12.77 -22.46 27.08
CA GLY A 247 -12.73 -21.89 28.43
C GLY A 247 -11.73 -20.73 28.61
N GLY A 248 -11.45 -19.97 27.54
CA GLY A 248 -10.47 -18.87 27.54
C GLY A 248 -9.04 -19.30 27.19
N ALA A 249 -8.78 -20.62 27.09
CA ALA A 249 -7.45 -21.16 26.78
C ALA A 249 -6.94 -20.84 25.36
N ARG A 250 -7.83 -20.44 24.44
CA ARG A 250 -7.47 -19.93 23.11
C ARG A 250 -8.47 -18.87 22.63
N LYS A 251 -8.05 -18.08 21.63
CA LYS A 251 -8.93 -17.17 20.89
C LYS A 251 -9.42 -17.80 19.59
N HIS A 252 -10.48 -17.23 19.05
CA HIS A 252 -10.98 -17.55 17.72
C HIS A 252 -10.12 -16.89 16.63
N HIS A 253 -9.66 -17.67 15.64
CA HIS A 253 -8.72 -17.22 14.60
C HIS A 253 -9.40 -17.06 13.21
N GLY A 254 -10.72 -16.88 13.20
CA GLY A 254 -11.54 -16.72 12.00
C GLY A 254 -12.92 -16.21 12.38
N VAL A 255 -13.90 -16.45 11.51
CA VAL A 255 -15.34 -16.26 11.75
C VAL A 255 -16.08 -17.58 11.52
N ASP A 256 -17.15 -17.82 12.29
CA ASP A 256 -18.04 -18.96 12.08
C ASP A 256 -19.32 -18.46 11.39
N ILE A 257 -19.52 -18.91 10.14
CA ILE A 257 -20.62 -18.53 9.25
C ILE A 257 -21.64 -19.67 9.26
N PHE A 258 -22.83 -19.40 9.78
CA PHE A 258 -23.88 -20.42 9.93
C PHE A 258 -24.72 -20.55 8.66
N ALA A 259 -24.97 -21.79 8.24
CA ALA A 259 -25.81 -22.15 7.09
C ALA A 259 -26.31 -23.59 7.25
N GLU A 260 -27.11 -24.09 6.32
CA GLU A 260 -27.58 -25.48 6.36
C GLU A 260 -26.44 -26.46 6.05
N ARG A 261 -26.51 -27.69 6.58
CA ARG A 261 -25.57 -28.74 6.18
C ARG A 261 -25.78 -29.05 4.70
N GLY A 262 -24.71 -29.03 3.92
CA GLY A 262 -24.78 -29.19 2.47
C GLY A 262 -24.82 -27.88 1.67
N THR A 263 -24.89 -26.70 2.31
CA THR A 263 -24.72 -25.43 1.58
C THR A 263 -23.33 -25.34 0.95
N PRO A 264 -23.18 -24.97 -0.34
CA PRO A 264 -21.88 -24.86 -1.00
C PRO A 264 -20.94 -23.83 -0.34
N VAL A 265 -19.67 -24.21 -0.23
CA VAL A 265 -18.56 -23.37 0.23
C VAL A 265 -17.67 -23.04 -0.96
N THR A 266 -17.42 -21.76 -1.22
CA THR A 266 -16.79 -21.27 -2.46
C THR A 266 -15.43 -20.62 -2.22
N ALA A 267 -14.57 -20.66 -3.24
CA ALA A 267 -13.24 -20.08 -3.18
C ALA A 267 -13.26 -18.54 -3.26
N VAL A 268 -12.68 -17.86 -2.27
CA VAL A 268 -12.63 -16.38 -2.25
C VAL A 268 -11.63 -15.75 -3.23
N ILE A 269 -10.68 -16.54 -3.72
CA ILE A 269 -9.64 -16.16 -4.70
C ILE A 269 -9.35 -17.31 -5.66
N ASP A 270 -8.76 -16.99 -6.82
CA ASP A 270 -8.00 -17.95 -7.62
C ASP A 270 -6.81 -18.50 -6.81
N GLY A 271 -6.55 -19.81 -6.91
CA GLY A 271 -5.42 -20.40 -6.20
C GLY A 271 -5.35 -21.92 -6.29
N TYR A 272 -4.56 -22.50 -5.39
CA TYR A 272 -4.36 -23.94 -5.23
C TYR A 272 -4.91 -24.39 -3.89
N VAL A 273 -5.56 -25.56 -3.88
CA VAL A 273 -6.20 -26.12 -2.69
C VAL A 273 -5.35 -27.22 -2.05
N ARG A 274 -5.48 -27.37 -0.73
CA ARG A 274 -4.97 -28.51 0.03
C ARG A 274 -6.01 -28.94 1.06
N THR A 275 -6.68 -30.05 0.76
CA THR A 275 -7.60 -30.75 1.66
C THR A 275 -6.86 -31.35 2.86
N GLY A 276 -7.61 -31.71 3.91
CA GLY A 276 -7.08 -32.40 5.08
C GLY A 276 -8.15 -32.72 6.11
N THR A 277 -7.84 -33.65 7.02
CA THR A 277 -8.72 -34.04 8.13
C THR A 277 -7.99 -33.87 9.47
N GLY A 278 -8.71 -33.56 10.55
CA GLY A 278 -8.09 -33.46 11.87
C GLY A 278 -9.05 -33.13 13.02
N ALA A 279 -8.66 -33.47 14.25
CA ALA A 279 -9.53 -33.42 15.43
C ALA A 279 -10.08 -32.03 15.80
N ARG A 280 -9.46 -30.94 15.33
CA ARG A 280 -9.99 -29.58 15.48
C ARG A 280 -10.88 -29.22 14.29
N GLY A 281 -10.29 -28.77 13.18
CA GLY A 281 -11.05 -28.27 12.02
C GLY A 281 -11.83 -29.29 11.20
N GLY A 282 -11.88 -30.57 11.60
CA GLY A 282 -12.59 -31.59 10.86
C GLY A 282 -12.02 -31.79 9.46
N GLU A 283 -12.92 -31.99 8.50
CA GLU A 283 -12.61 -31.84 7.08
C GLU A 283 -12.41 -30.36 6.75
N HIS A 284 -11.27 -30.04 6.14
CA HIS A 284 -10.86 -28.67 5.91
C HIS A 284 -10.05 -28.48 4.63
N VAL A 285 -10.19 -27.29 4.04
CA VAL A 285 -9.41 -26.84 2.88
C VAL A 285 -8.52 -25.68 3.30
N TRP A 286 -7.26 -25.71 2.84
CA TRP A 286 -6.41 -24.54 2.74
C TRP A 286 -6.36 -24.08 1.27
N LEU A 287 -6.58 -22.78 1.02
CA LEU A 287 -6.45 -22.16 -0.29
C LEU A 287 -5.33 -21.11 -0.27
N SER A 288 -4.50 -21.08 -1.30
CA SER A 288 -3.51 -20.00 -1.51
C SER A 288 -3.24 -19.72 -2.98
N GLY A 289 -3.05 -18.44 -3.32
CA GLY A 289 -2.73 -18.00 -4.70
C GLY A 289 -1.40 -18.55 -5.25
N SER A 290 -0.56 -19.12 -4.40
CA SER A 290 0.63 -19.90 -4.79
C SER A 290 0.52 -21.33 -4.27
N MET A 291 0.90 -22.30 -5.11
CA MET A 291 0.96 -23.73 -4.79
C MET A 291 1.85 -24.05 -3.57
N ILE A 292 2.84 -23.22 -3.28
CA ILE A 292 3.78 -23.41 -2.15
C ILE A 292 3.36 -22.64 -0.89
N GLY A 293 2.31 -21.80 -0.94
CA GLY A 293 1.75 -21.08 0.21
C GLY A 293 2.67 -20.06 0.93
N PHE A 294 3.90 -19.86 0.47
CA PHE A 294 4.82 -18.84 0.97
C PHE A 294 4.50 -17.43 0.43
N GLY A 295 4.90 -16.40 1.18
CA GLY A 295 4.79 -14.98 0.80
C GLY A 295 3.37 -14.41 0.64
N SER A 296 2.34 -15.24 0.70
CA SER A 296 0.95 -14.91 0.35
C SER A 296 -0.02 -15.21 1.50
N ALA A 297 -1.19 -14.58 1.47
CA ALA A 297 -2.28 -14.91 2.38
C ALA A 297 -2.82 -16.31 2.11
N ARG A 298 -3.10 -17.04 3.19
CA ARG A 298 -3.67 -18.39 3.18
C ARG A 298 -5.06 -18.35 3.81
N TYR A 299 -6.03 -18.95 3.12
CA TYR A 299 -7.43 -18.99 3.54
C TYR A 299 -7.75 -20.40 4.04
N TYR A 300 -8.45 -20.48 5.17
CA TYR A 300 -8.78 -21.72 5.85
C TYR A 300 -10.29 -21.88 5.89
N TYR A 301 -10.77 -23.03 5.43
CA TYR A 301 -12.18 -23.43 5.43
C TYR A 301 -12.27 -24.73 6.23
N ALA A 302 -13.05 -24.76 7.29
CA ALA A 302 -13.08 -25.90 8.22
C ALA A 302 -14.49 -26.24 8.70
N HIS A 303 -14.61 -27.43 9.28
CA HIS A 303 -15.85 -28.10 9.70
C HIS A 303 -16.73 -28.56 8.53
N LEU A 304 -16.15 -28.73 7.33
CA LEU A 304 -16.86 -29.16 6.12
C LEU A 304 -17.54 -30.52 6.31
N ASP A 305 -18.61 -30.77 5.56
CA ASP A 305 -19.33 -32.05 5.53
C ASP A 305 -18.74 -33.03 4.51
N SER A 306 -18.21 -32.48 3.42
CA SER A 306 -17.50 -33.18 2.34
C SER A 306 -16.74 -32.18 1.46
N PHE A 307 -15.72 -32.67 0.75
CA PHE A 307 -14.98 -31.90 -0.26
C PHE A 307 -15.64 -31.96 -1.65
N ALA A 308 -15.42 -30.93 -2.45
CA ALA A 308 -15.70 -30.91 -3.90
C ALA A 308 -14.41 -30.85 -4.75
N VAL A 309 -13.24 -30.86 -4.12
CA VAL A 309 -11.90 -30.71 -4.73
C VAL A 309 -10.89 -31.64 -4.06
N GLU A 310 -9.79 -31.96 -4.75
CA GLU A 310 -8.67 -32.76 -4.25
C GLU A 310 -7.40 -31.91 -3.98
N SER A 311 -6.50 -32.40 -3.13
CA SER A 311 -5.26 -31.69 -2.79
C SER A 311 -4.34 -31.53 -4.02
N GLY A 312 -4.11 -30.29 -4.42
CA GLY A 312 -3.34 -29.93 -5.61
C GLY A 312 -4.17 -29.26 -6.71
N ASP A 313 -5.51 -29.34 -6.65
CA ASP A 313 -6.38 -28.70 -7.63
C ASP A 313 -6.16 -27.18 -7.68
N ARG A 314 -6.25 -26.64 -8.90
CA ARG A 314 -6.27 -25.20 -9.14
C ARG A 314 -7.71 -24.74 -9.36
N VAL A 315 -8.17 -23.86 -8.48
CA VAL A 315 -9.51 -23.26 -8.49
C VAL A 315 -9.47 -21.79 -8.88
N LYS A 316 -10.61 -21.27 -9.33
CA LYS A 316 -10.90 -19.84 -9.50
C LYS A 316 -11.75 -19.31 -8.35
N ARG A 317 -11.79 -17.99 -8.18
CA ARG A 317 -12.79 -17.33 -7.33
C ARG A 317 -14.20 -17.79 -7.74
N GLY A 318 -14.98 -18.29 -6.78
CA GLY A 318 -16.35 -18.79 -6.97
C GLY A 318 -16.49 -20.30 -7.14
N ASP A 319 -15.41 -21.04 -7.44
CA ASP A 319 -15.48 -22.51 -7.55
C ASP A 319 -15.81 -23.14 -6.18
N ILE A 320 -16.63 -24.20 -6.18
CA ILE A 320 -17.04 -24.92 -4.96
C ILE A 320 -15.86 -25.76 -4.44
N LEU A 321 -15.50 -25.55 -3.17
CA LEU A 321 -14.44 -26.28 -2.45
C LEU A 321 -14.98 -27.49 -1.67
N GLY A 322 -16.25 -27.46 -1.32
CA GLY A 322 -16.92 -28.44 -0.48
C GLY A 322 -18.22 -27.87 0.07
N TYR A 323 -18.73 -28.45 1.15
CA TYR A 323 -20.05 -28.14 1.68
C TYR A 323 -20.02 -27.89 3.19
N VAL A 324 -20.88 -26.99 3.67
CA VAL A 324 -21.02 -26.65 5.10
C VAL A 324 -21.42 -27.90 5.90
N GLY A 325 -20.75 -28.10 7.04
CA GLY A 325 -20.96 -29.24 7.93
C GLY A 325 -20.75 -28.86 9.38
N ASN A 326 -20.33 -29.82 10.20
CA ASN A 326 -19.86 -29.57 11.57
C ASN A 326 -18.75 -30.55 12.01
N THR A 327 -17.89 -31.01 11.10
CA THR A 327 -16.91 -32.07 11.41
C THR A 327 -15.78 -31.60 12.35
N GLY A 328 -15.10 -32.54 13.01
CA GLY A 328 -14.05 -32.22 13.99
C GLY A 328 -14.64 -31.78 15.34
N ASN A 329 -14.10 -30.73 15.96
CA ASN A 329 -14.57 -30.27 17.27
C ASN A 329 -15.87 -29.42 17.21
N ALA A 330 -16.42 -29.18 16.02
CA ALA A 330 -17.75 -28.59 15.83
C ALA A 330 -18.90 -29.60 15.95
N ILE A 331 -18.63 -30.90 16.15
CA ILE A 331 -19.63 -31.98 16.00
C ILE A 331 -20.86 -31.87 16.92
N THR A 332 -20.75 -31.16 18.03
CA THR A 332 -21.84 -30.86 18.99
C THR A 332 -22.53 -29.51 18.78
N THR A 333 -22.21 -28.80 17.70
CA THR A 333 -22.71 -27.46 17.37
C THR A 333 -23.54 -27.45 16.07
N PRO A 334 -24.37 -26.41 15.83
CA PRO A 334 -25.08 -26.26 14.55
C PRO A 334 -24.10 -26.15 13.36
N PRO A 335 -24.50 -26.56 12.15
CA PRO A 335 -23.64 -26.49 10.98
C PRO A 335 -23.16 -25.07 10.67
N HIS A 336 -21.88 -24.95 10.35
CA HIS A 336 -21.23 -23.68 10.01
C HIS A 336 -19.93 -23.93 9.23
N LEU A 337 -19.53 -22.95 8.42
CA LEU A 337 -18.16 -22.84 7.94
C LEU A 337 -17.35 -22.06 8.98
N HIS A 338 -16.26 -22.64 9.48
CA HIS A 338 -15.19 -21.85 10.08
C HIS A 338 -14.27 -21.31 8.97
N PHE A 339 -14.22 -19.98 8.81
CA PHE A 339 -13.41 -19.29 7.81
C PHE A 339 -12.33 -18.43 8.46
N GLY A 340 -11.05 -18.65 8.11
CA GLY A 340 -9.92 -17.91 8.69
C GLY A 340 -8.92 -17.40 7.65
N ILE A 341 -8.34 -16.22 7.88
CA ILE A 341 -7.33 -15.60 7.02
C ILE A 341 -5.98 -15.58 7.75
N TYR A 342 -4.93 -16.05 7.09
CA TYR A 342 -3.58 -16.18 7.66
C TYR A 342 -2.54 -15.47 6.79
N SER A 343 -1.96 -14.37 7.30
CA SER A 343 -0.98 -13.53 6.62
C SER A 343 0.05 -13.01 7.63
N GLY A 344 1.10 -13.80 7.87
CA GLY A 344 2.07 -13.61 8.96
C GLY A 344 1.55 -14.01 10.37
N GLY A 345 0.23 -14.02 10.53
CA GLY A 345 -0.54 -14.49 11.69
C GLY A 345 -2.02 -14.56 11.32
N PRO A 346 -2.92 -14.95 12.25
CA PRO A 346 -4.35 -14.87 12.01
C PRO A 346 -4.80 -13.40 11.86
N VAL A 347 -5.69 -13.15 10.91
CA VAL A 347 -6.27 -11.82 10.60
C VAL A 347 -7.79 -11.94 10.69
N ASP A 348 -8.45 -10.90 11.20
CA ASP A 348 -9.90 -10.83 11.23
C ASP A 348 -10.49 -10.88 9.81
N PRO A 349 -11.32 -11.88 9.45
CA PRO A 349 -11.98 -11.94 8.16
C PRO A 349 -13.13 -10.95 7.99
N ALA A 350 -13.74 -10.44 9.07
CA ALA A 350 -15.00 -9.70 9.01
C ALA A 350 -14.97 -8.44 8.12
N PRO A 351 -13.88 -7.63 8.05
CA PRO A 351 -13.79 -6.51 7.13
C PRO A 351 -13.65 -6.92 5.66
N PHE A 352 -13.04 -8.08 5.39
CA PHE A 352 -12.90 -8.62 4.03
C PHE A 352 -14.24 -9.09 3.45
N LEU A 353 -15.16 -9.53 4.33
CA LEU A 353 -16.45 -10.13 4.03
C LEU A 353 -17.66 -9.17 4.17
N LYS A 354 -17.42 -7.86 4.22
CA LYS A 354 -18.44 -6.84 3.94
C LYS A 354 -18.91 -6.99 2.48
N PRO A 355 -20.10 -6.48 2.08
CA PRO A 355 -20.51 -6.45 0.67
C PRO A 355 -19.44 -5.79 -0.21
N GLU A 356 -19.23 -6.30 -1.44
CA GLU A 356 -18.32 -5.65 -2.40
C GLU A 356 -18.84 -4.23 -2.69
N PRO A 357 -17.98 -3.18 -2.65
CA PRO A 357 -18.43 -1.82 -2.87
C PRO A 357 -18.89 -1.61 -4.32
N GLU A 358 -20.02 -0.91 -4.46
CA GLU A 358 -20.55 -0.40 -5.72
C GLU A 358 -20.56 1.13 -5.64
N LEU A 359 -20.16 1.83 -6.70
CA LEU A 359 -20.32 3.28 -6.74
C LEU A 359 -21.82 3.64 -6.82
N PRO A 360 -22.26 4.75 -6.19
CA PRO A 360 -23.62 5.25 -6.40
C PRO A 360 -23.86 5.57 -7.87
N ALA A 361 -25.11 5.38 -8.32
CA ALA A 361 -25.53 5.69 -9.69
C ALA A 361 -25.24 7.16 -10.10
N LEU A 362 -25.30 7.40 -11.41
CA LEU A 362 -25.29 8.74 -12.02
C LEU A 362 -26.67 9.40 -11.89
#